data_AF-A0A640UVF1-F1
#
_entry.id   AF-A0A640UVF1-F1
#
_cell.length_a   1.000
_cell.length_b   1.000
_cell.length_c   1.000
_cell.angle_alpha   90.00
_cell.angle_beta   90.00
_cell.angle_gamma   90.00
#
_symmetry.space_group_name_H-M   'P 1'
#
loop_
_entity.id
_entity.type
_entity.pdbx_description
1 polymer ?
#
loop_
_entity_poly.entity_id
_entity_poly.type
_entity_poly.pdbx_seq_one_letter_code
_entity_poly.pdbx_strand_id
1 'polypeptide(L)'
;MNGGSGGFSADAASINGSSHLLNEIAGLLNAGRMDGENATQCRVPRAHPDVAQAVEGFARYTQDQYADMVTLLSALSTKLHATGNALVHADADAQRGMDEILSKGQYVAPEDR
;
A
#
# COMPACT_ATOMS: atom_id res chain seq x y z
N MET A 1 -35.50 1.21 -0.79
CA MET A 1 -35.19 -0.11 -1.36
C MET A 1 -33.73 -0.40 -1.07
N ASN A 2 -33.46 -1.32 -0.13
CA ASN A 2 -32.11 -1.73 0.26
C ASN A 2 -31.55 -2.68 -0.80
N GLY A 3 -30.61 -2.20 -1.61
CA GLY A 3 -29.83 -2.99 -2.55
C GLY A 3 -28.41 -3.15 -2.02
N GLY A 4 -28.21 -4.09 -1.10
CA GLY A 4 -26.88 -4.53 -0.69
C GLY A 4 -26.25 -5.36 -1.80
N SER A 5 -25.59 -4.71 -2.76
CA SER A 5 -24.56 -5.38 -3.56
C SER A 5 -23.28 -5.34 -2.72
N GLY A 6 -22.63 -6.48 -2.51
CA GLY A 6 -21.30 -6.57 -1.88
C GLY A 6 -20.22 -5.95 -2.77
N GLY A 7 -20.35 -4.66 -3.07
CA GLY A 7 -19.35 -3.87 -3.77
C GLY A 7 -18.35 -3.34 -2.76
N PHE A 8 -17.07 -3.58 -3.03
CA PHE A 8 -16.00 -2.86 -2.34
C PHE A 8 -16.12 -1.38 -2.74
N SER A 9 -16.60 -0.51 -1.83
CA SER A 9 -16.52 0.93 -2.03
C SER A 9 -15.13 1.39 -1.60
N ALA A 10 -14.33 1.89 -2.54
CA ALA A 10 -13.04 2.47 -2.26
C ALA A 10 -13.15 4.00 -2.31
N ASP A 11 -12.83 4.65 -1.19
CA ASP A 11 -12.70 6.10 -1.10
C ASP A 11 -11.22 6.47 -1.34
N ALA A 12 -10.94 7.53 -2.11
CA ALA A 12 -9.59 8.01 -2.36
C ALA A 12 -8.81 8.31 -1.06
N ALA A 13 -9.47 8.83 -0.03
CA ALA A 13 -8.87 9.05 1.29
C ALA A 13 -8.49 7.73 1.98
N SER A 14 -9.31 6.68 1.84
CA SER A 14 -9.03 5.34 2.38
C SER A 14 -7.86 4.65 1.67
N ILE A 15 -7.79 4.79 0.34
CA ILE A 15 -6.67 4.28 -0.48
C ILE A 15 -5.36 4.97 -0.06
N ASN A 16 -5.38 6.28 0.13
CA ASN A 16 -4.21 7.04 0.55
C ASN A 16 -3.80 6.75 1.99
N GLY A 17 -4.76 6.55 2.91
CA GLY A 17 -4.46 6.12 4.28
C GLY A 17 -3.78 4.74 4.31
N SER A 18 -4.24 3.82 3.47
CA SER A 18 -3.67 2.48 3.34
C SER A 18 -2.24 2.51 2.79
N SER A 19 -1.93 3.35 1.80
CA SER A 19 -0.57 3.48 1.27
C SER A 19 0.42 4.04 2.31
N HIS A 20 -0.01 5.00 3.13
CA HIS A 20 0.77 5.55 4.24
C HIS A 20 1.07 4.50 5.32
N LEU A 21 0.05 3.76 5.77
CA LEU A 21 0.21 2.68 6.75
C LEU A 21 1.22 1.63 6.30
N LEU A 22 1.19 1.22 5.03
CA LEU A 22 2.14 0.23 4.50
C LEU A 22 3.58 0.75 4.54
N ASN A 23 3.78 2.04 4.30
CA ASN A 23 5.10 2.67 4.36
C ASN A 23 5.60 2.80 5.82
N GLU A 24 4.70 3.11 6.75
CA GLU A 24 4.99 3.12 8.18
C GLU A 24 5.39 1.72 8.69
N ILE A 25 4.67 0.67 8.29
CA ILE A 25 5.02 -0.72 8.62
C ILE A 25 6.40 -1.08 8.07
N ALA A 26 6.72 -0.67 6.84
CA ALA A 26 8.06 -0.86 6.28
C ALA A 26 9.14 -0.13 7.10
N GLY A 27 8.86 1.07 7.59
CA GLY A 27 9.72 1.82 8.51
C GLY A 27 9.89 1.15 9.88
N LEU A 28 8.83 0.60 10.45
CA LEU A 28 8.87 -0.14 11.73
C LEU A 28 9.69 -1.43 11.58
N LEU A 29 9.52 -2.15 10.48
CA LEU A 29 10.34 -3.32 10.16
C LEU A 29 11.83 -2.95 10.07
N ASN A 30 12.16 -1.76 9.53
CA ASN A 30 13.53 -1.28 9.47
C ASN A 30 14.13 -1.06 10.86
N ALA A 31 13.33 -0.58 11.81
CA ALA A 31 13.76 -0.38 13.20
C ALA A 31 13.93 -1.70 13.97
N GLY A 32 13.14 -2.72 13.64
CA GLY A 32 13.19 -4.04 14.28
C GLY A 32 14.21 -5.02 13.69
N ARG A 33 14.94 -4.63 12.64
CA ARG A 33 15.91 -5.50 11.97
C ARG A 33 17.03 -5.90 12.92
N MET A 34 17.52 -7.13 12.77
CA MET A 34 18.70 -7.56 13.51
C MET A 34 19.93 -6.85 12.92
N ASP A 35 20.47 -5.86 13.63
CA ASP A 35 21.69 -5.16 13.20
C ASP A 35 22.91 -6.12 13.23
N GLY A 36 23.88 -5.86 12.36
CA GLY A 36 25.18 -6.53 12.37
C GLY A 36 25.86 -6.49 13.74
N GLU A 37 25.64 -5.45 14.55
CA GLU A 37 26.12 -5.41 15.94
C GLU A 37 25.47 -6.51 16.83
N ASN A 38 24.16 -6.73 16.74
CA ASN A 38 23.49 -7.82 17.46
C ASN A 38 23.99 -9.19 16.98
N ALA A 39 24.22 -9.34 15.68
CA ALA A 39 24.80 -10.57 15.12
C ALA A 39 26.26 -10.79 15.58
N THR A 40 27.04 -9.73 15.84
CA THR A 40 28.43 -9.85 16.32
C THR A 40 28.57 -10.30 17.76
N GLN A 41 27.53 -10.15 18.60
CA GLN A 41 27.58 -10.68 19.98
C GLN A 41 27.58 -12.20 20.03
N CYS A 42 27.01 -12.87 19.02
CA CYS A 42 26.94 -14.32 18.95
C CYS A 42 28.06 -14.96 18.12
N ARG A 43 29.09 -14.20 17.69
CA ARG A 43 30.21 -14.74 16.92
C ARG A 43 31.31 -15.33 17.80
N VAL A 44 32.06 -16.30 17.27
CA VAL A 44 33.29 -16.81 17.89
C VAL A 44 34.25 -15.64 18.17
N PRO A 45 34.87 -15.55 19.37
CA PRO A 45 34.93 -16.57 20.43
C PRO A 45 33.86 -16.43 21.52
N ARG A 46 32.86 -15.55 21.36
CA ARG A 46 31.87 -15.25 22.41
C ARG A 46 30.78 -16.30 22.55
N ALA A 47 30.62 -17.17 21.56
CA ALA A 47 29.68 -18.30 21.56
C ALA A 47 30.35 -19.58 21.03
N HIS A 48 29.75 -20.72 21.37
CA HIS A 48 30.13 -22.02 20.80
C HIS A 48 30.00 -21.96 19.26
N PRO A 49 30.92 -22.58 18.48
CA PRO A 49 30.91 -22.49 17.02
C PRO A 49 29.55 -22.82 16.37
N ASP A 50 28.89 -23.88 16.83
CA ASP A 50 27.58 -24.28 16.30
C ASP A 50 26.48 -23.24 16.55
N VAL A 51 26.52 -22.59 17.71
CA VAL A 51 25.58 -21.51 18.06
C VAL A 51 25.87 -20.28 17.19
N ALA A 52 27.14 -19.94 17.00
CA ALA A 52 27.53 -18.85 16.13
C ALA A 52 27.05 -19.07 14.69
N GLN A 53 27.21 -20.29 14.16
CA GLN A 53 26.76 -20.66 12.83
C GLN A 53 25.22 -20.61 12.71
N ALA A 54 24.49 -21.11 13.70
CA ALA A 54 23.03 -21.08 13.71
C ALA A 54 22.50 -19.64 13.74
N VAL A 55 23.08 -18.78 14.59
CA VAL A 55 22.69 -17.36 14.68
C VAL A 55 23.03 -16.62 13.39
N GLU A 56 24.15 -16.92 12.73
CA GLU A 56 24.48 -16.34 11.43
C GLU A 56 23.46 -16.74 10.35
N GLY A 57 23.07 -18.02 10.30
CA GLY A 57 22.05 -18.51 9.38
C GLY A 57 20.70 -17.84 9.60
N PHE A 58 20.28 -17.72 10.87
CA PHE A 58 19.07 -17.00 11.24
C PHE A 58 19.13 -15.53 10.84
N ALA A 59 20.26 -14.84 11.11
CA ALA A 59 20.46 -13.45 10.75
C ALA A 59 20.25 -13.20 9.26
N ARG A 60 20.87 -14.04 8.42
CA ARG A 60 20.76 -13.96 6.96
C ARG A 60 19.32 -14.17 6.51
N TYR A 61 18.66 -15.23 7.00
CA TYR A 61 17.26 -15.49 6.69
C TYR A 61 16.34 -14.32 7.07
N THR A 62 16.52 -13.75 8.27
CA THR A 62 15.71 -12.61 8.71
C THR A 62 15.95 -11.36 7.88
N GLN A 63 17.19 -11.14 7.44
CA GLN A 63 17.56 -10.02 6.57
C GLN A 63 16.88 -10.14 5.21
N ASP A 64 16.88 -11.34 4.62
CA ASP A 64 16.24 -11.62 3.33
C ASP A 64 14.72 -11.42 3.42
N GLN A 65 14.07 -12.01 4.44
CA GLN A 65 12.64 -11.84 4.68
C GLN A 65 12.25 -10.37 4.91
N TYR A 66 13.11 -9.61 5.59
CA TYR A 66 12.92 -8.17 5.78
C TYR A 66 12.95 -7.41 4.45
N ALA A 67 13.96 -7.66 3.61
CA ALA A 67 14.12 -7.00 2.33
C ALA A 67 12.94 -7.28 1.38
N ASP A 68 12.47 -8.53 1.35
CA ASP A 68 11.31 -8.93 0.55
C ASP A 68 10.03 -8.23 1.02
N MET A 69 9.79 -8.20 2.34
CA MET A 69 8.61 -7.55 2.92
C MET A 69 8.60 -6.05 2.65
N VAL A 70 9.74 -5.35 2.83
CA VAL A 70 9.84 -3.92 2.50
C VAL A 70 9.55 -3.69 1.02
N THR A 71 10.13 -4.49 0.14
CA THR A 71 9.90 -4.38 -1.31
C THR A 71 8.43 -4.55 -1.66
N LEU A 72 7.75 -5.55 -1.10
CA LEU A 72 6.33 -5.81 -1.33
C LEU A 72 5.45 -4.67 -0.79
N LEU A 73 5.70 -4.20 0.44
CA LEU A 73 4.95 -3.11 1.05
C LEU A 73 5.10 -1.81 0.26
N SER A 74 6.32 -1.47 -0.17
CA SER A 74 6.58 -0.28 -1.00
C SER A 74 5.94 -0.39 -2.38
N ALA A 75 5.98 -1.57 -3.01
CA ALA A 75 5.32 -1.80 -4.30
C ALA A 75 3.79 -1.68 -4.18
N LEU A 76 3.20 -2.21 -3.11
CA LEU A 76 1.77 -2.11 -2.85
C LEU A 76 1.34 -0.68 -2.54
N SER A 77 2.10 0.03 -1.71
CA SER A 77 1.87 1.45 -1.41
C SER A 77 1.87 2.31 -2.68
N THR A 78 2.84 2.07 -3.56
CA THR A 78 2.94 2.76 -4.87
C THR A 78 1.73 2.46 -5.75
N LYS A 79 1.31 1.19 -5.85
CA LYS A 79 0.11 0.80 -6.62
C LYS A 79 -1.16 1.43 -6.06
N LEU A 80 -1.32 1.45 -4.74
CA LEU A 80 -2.48 2.09 -4.11
C LEU A 80 -2.51 3.59 -4.41
N HIS A 81 -1.38 4.28 -4.27
CA HIS A 81 -1.30 5.71 -4.59
C HIS A 81 -1.68 6.00 -6.06
N ALA A 82 -1.17 5.21 -7.00
CA ALA A 82 -1.54 5.34 -8.42
C ALA A 82 -3.04 5.11 -8.67
N THR A 83 -3.63 4.09 -8.04
CA THR A 83 -5.07 3.81 -8.13
C THR A 83 -5.91 4.94 -7.54
N GLY A 84 -5.51 5.49 -6.39
CA GLY A 84 -6.20 6.61 -5.76
C GLY A 84 -6.21 7.85 -6.66
N ASN A 85 -5.09 8.16 -7.29
CA ASN A 85 -5.00 9.28 -8.23
C ASN A 85 -5.90 9.06 -9.47
N ALA A 86 -5.89 7.84 -10.03
CA ALA A 86 -6.75 7.50 -11.15
C ALA A 86 -8.24 7.64 -10.81
N LEU A 87 -8.65 7.26 -9.59
CA LEU A 87 -10.02 7.41 -9.10
C LEU A 87 -10.44 8.89 -9.03
N VAL A 88 -9.59 9.75 -8.45
CA VAL A 88 -9.86 11.20 -8.37
C VAL A 88 -10.05 11.82 -9.76
N HIS A 89 -9.23 11.40 -10.73
CA HIS A 89 -9.38 11.87 -12.12
C HIS A 89 -10.69 11.38 -12.76
N ALA A 90 -11.05 10.11 -12.56
CA ALA A 90 -12.30 9.56 -13.08
C ALA A 90 -13.54 10.27 -12.51
N ASP A 91 -13.53 10.58 -11.21
CA ASP A 91 -14.62 11.32 -10.56
C ASP A 91 -14.72 12.75 -11.10
N ALA A 92 -13.59 13.44 -11.28
CA ALA A 92 -13.56 14.79 -11.86
C ALA A 92 -14.04 14.80 -13.34
N ASP A 93 -13.71 13.77 -14.11
CA ASP A 93 -14.17 13.60 -15.49
C ASP A 93 -15.68 13.36 -15.56
N ALA A 94 -16.20 12.49 -14.68
CA ALA A 94 -17.62 12.23 -14.56
C ALA A 94 -18.39 13.50 -14.16
N GLN A 95 -17.88 14.26 -13.19
CA GLN A 95 -18.46 15.54 -12.78
C GLN A 95 -18.51 16.53 -13.94
N ARG A 96 -17.40 16.72 -14.67
CA ARG A 96 -17.36 17.60 -15.85
C ARG A 96 -18.35 17.18 -16.92
N GLY A 97 -18.49 15.88 -17.19
CA GLY A 97 -19.46 15.36 -18.15
C GLY A 97 -20.91 15.66 -17.74
N MET A 98 -21.23 15.50 -16.45
CA MET A 98 -22.55 15.87 -15.92
C MET A 98 -22.80 17.38 -15.99
N ASP A 99 -21.82 18.21 -15.63
CA ASP A 99 -21.92 19.67 -15.70
C ASP A 99 -22.10 20.14 -17.15
N GLU A 100 -21.46 19.48 -18.12
CA GLU A 100 -21.65 19.76 -19.54
C GLU A 100 -23.07 19.42 -20.00
N ILE A 101 -23.60 18.26 -19.60
CA ILE A 101 -25.00 17.90 -19.89
C ILE A 101 -25.97 18.90 -19.26
N LEU A 102 -25.73 19.33 -18.01
CA LEU A 102 -26.60 20.28 -17.31
C LEU A 102 -26.54 21.69 -17.92
N SER A 103 -25.36 22.13 -18.37
CA SER A 103 -25.17 23.48 -18.91
C SER A 103 -25.56 23.61 -20.39
N LYS A 104 -25.41 22.54 -21.18
CA LYS A 104 -25.72 22.54 -22.62
C LYS A 104 -27.02 21.80 -22.96
N GLY A 105 -27.57 21.05 -22.03
CA GLY A 105 -28.81 20.32 -22.20
C GLY A 105 -29.98 21.28 -22.30
N GLN A 106 -30.65 21.27 -23.45
CA GLN A 106 -31.93 21.96 -23.61
C GLN A 106 -33.04 20.93 -23.43
N TYR A 107 -33.95 21.18 -22.48
CA TYR A 107 -35.14 20.35 -22.32
C TYR A 107 -36.04 20.56 -23.54
N VAL A 108 -36.26 19.49 -24.32
CA VAL A 108 -37.27 19.45 -25.38
C VAL A 108 -38.43 18.63 -24.85
N ALA A 109 -39.58 19.27 -24.68
CA ALA A 109 -40.79 18.57 -24.28
C ALA A 109 -41.16 17.54 -25.36
N PRO A 110 -41.66 16.33 -24.99
CA PRO A 110 -41.96 15.29 -25.96
C PRO A 110 -43.03 15.67 -26.99
N GLU A 111 -43.83 16.70 -26.70
CA GLU A 111 -44.83 17.29 -27.61
C GLU A 111 -44.25 18.26 -28.65
N ASP A 112 -42.98 18.69 -28.49
CA ASP A 112 -42.22 19.54 -29.42
C ASP A 112 -41.18 18.76 -30.25
N ARG A 113 -41.20 17.41 -30.23
CA ARG A 113 -40.28 16.55 -30.99
C ARG A 113 -40.87 16.08 -32.33
#